data_AF-A0A6M0CFY0-F1
#
_entry.id   AF-A0A6M0CFY0-F1
#
_cell.length_a   1.000
_cell.length_b   1.000
_cell.length_c   1.000
_cell.angle_alpha   90.00
_cell.angle_beta   90.00
_cell.angle_gamma   90.00
#
_symmetry.space_group_name_H-M   'P 1'
#
loop_
_entity.id
_entity.type
_entity.pdbx_description
1 polymer ?
#
loop_
_entity_poly.entity_id
_entity_poly.type
_entity_poly.pdbx_seq_one_letter_code
_entity_poly.pdbx_strand_id
1 'polypeptide(L)'
;MEDSSEPFAILPADMFGQVTFIGGVSVEPLAAVGIIDEALTLVNDRLTEFAASPSFETDMQTVFGESVDVDLGRTIIDALSLGEGLPEITVVPAEKMNGIDGGFDSLTGGVYLADTSIAPNSVIGREPTQSPNLADVL
;
A
#
# COMPACT_ATOMS: atom_id res chain seq x y z
N MET A 1 39.44 -6.21 16.22
CA MET A 1 38.48 -5.19 15.79
C MET A 1 37.25 -5.96 15.40
N GLU A 2 36.34 -6.10 16.37
CA GLU A 2 35.07 -6.81 16.18
C GLU A 2 34.18 -5.96 15.26
N ASP A 3 33.67 -6.63 14.23
CA ASP A 3 32.67 -6.12 13.30
C ASP A 3 31.39 -5.84 14.10
N SER A 4 31.11 -4.57 14.37
CA SER A 4 29.92 -4.10 15.09
C SER A 4 28.76 -3.82 14.13
N SER A 5 28.61 -4.62 13.09
CA SER A 5 27.44 -4.59 12.21
C SER A 5 26.37 -5.50 12.79
N GLU A 6 25.78 -5.13 13.92
CA GLU A 6 24.56 -5.82 14.37
C GLU A 6 23.46 -5.56 13.33
N PRO A 7 22.89 -6.59 12.68
CA PRO A 7 21.76 -6.38 11.81
C PRO A 7 20.60 -5.89 12.68
N PHE A 8 20.04 -4.72 12.35
CA PHE A 8 18.88 -4.17 13.02
C PHE A 8 17.86 -5.27 13.30
N ALA A 9 17.57 -5.47 14.59
CA ALA A 9 16.63 -6.47 15.06
C ALA A 9 15.29 -6.34 14.33
N ILE A 10 14.63 -7.46 14.04
CA ILE A 10 13.23 -7.45 13.59
C ILE A 10 12.44 -6.70 14.67
N LEU A 11 11.99 -5.48 14.36
CA LEU A 11 11.19 -4.70 15.28
C LEU A 11 9.74 -5.20 15.16
N PRO A 12 9.14 -5.75 16.24
CA PRO A 12 7.77 -6.25 16.19
C PRO A 12 6.77 -5.16 15.81
N ALA A 13 5.74 -5.54 15.03
CA ALA A 13 4.60 -4.70 14.63
C ALA A 13 4.03 -3.89 15.80
N ASP A 14 3.98 -4.53 16.97
CA ASP A 14 3.44 -4.04 18.23
C ASP A 14 4.05 -2.69 18.69
N MET A 15 5.24 -2.33 18.20
CA MET A 15 5.91 -1.05 18.52
C MET A 15 5.56 0.08 17.56
N PHE A 16 5.03 -0.23 16.37
CA PHE A 16 4.76 0.73 15.29
C PHE A 16 3.34 0.60 14.69
N GLY A 17 2.45 -0.16 15.33
CA GLY A 17 1.08 -0.38 14.84
C GLY A 17 1.01 -1.50 13.81
N GLN A 18 0.49 -1.22 12.62
CA GLN A 18 0.34 -2.21 11.54
C GLN A 18 1.60 -2.35 10.66
N VAL A 19 2.74 -1.79 11.08
CA VAL A 19 3.98 -1.73 10.28
C VAL A 19 5.09 -2.55 10.92
N THR A 20 5.62 -3.52 10.17
CA THR A 20 6.75 -4.38 10.55
C THR A 20 7.96 -4.09 9.66
N PHE A 21 9.18 -4.18 10.20
CA PHE A 21 10.44 -4.03 9.43
C PHE A 21 11.24 -5.34 9.47
N ILE A 22 11.64 -5.87 8.31
CA ILE A 22 12.39 -7.13 8.22
C ILE A 22 13.81 -6.92 7.66
N GLY A 23 14.82 -7.17 8.49
CA GLY A 23 16.23 -7.06 8.10
C GLY A 23 16.78 -5.63 8.16
N GLY A 24 18.00 -5.43 7.67
CA GLY A 24 18.66 -4.13 7.64
C GLY A 24 18.08 -3.20 6.57
N VAL A 25 16.91 -2.64 6.83
CA VAL A 25 16.31 -1.58 5.99
C VAL A 25 17.16 -0.32 6.06
N SER A 26 17.22 0.42 4.97
CA SER A 26 17.99 1.66 4.84
C SER A 26 17.29 2.91 5.39
N VAL A 27 16.01 2.79 5.77
CA VAL A 27 15.17 3.88 6.26
C VAL A 27 15.11 3.90 7.79
N GLU A 28 14.98 5.11 8.35
CA GLU A 28 14.76 5.28 9.79
C GLU A 28 13.32 4.83 10.15
N PRO A 29 13.14 3.86 11.07
CA PRO A 29 11.83 3.26 11.33
C PRO A 29 10.72 4.24 11.73
N LEU A 30 10.98 5.19 12.63
CA LEU A 30 9.95 6.14 13.09
C LEU A 30 9.50 7.08 11.96
N ALA A 31 10.44 7.61 11.19
CA ALA A 31 10.13 8.43 10.01
C ALA A 31 9.37 7.63 8.96
N ALA A 32 9.77 6.37 8.72
CA ALA A 32 9.08 5.49 7.78
C ALA A 32 7.63 5.22 8.20
N VAL A 33 7.38 4.97 9.49
CA VAL A 33 6.02 4.81 10.03
C VAL A 33 5.17 6.05 9.81
N GLY A 34 5.72 7.25 10.05
CA GLY A 34 5.01 8.50 9.80
C GLY A 34 4.61 8.66 8.32
N ILE A 35 5.52 8.36 7.39
CA ILE A 35 5.23 8.41 5.94
C ILE A 35 4.14 7.39 5.56
N ILE A 36 4.20 6.18 6.11
CA ILE A 36 3.22 5.13 5.83
C ILE A 36 1.84 5.50 6.37
N ASP A 37 1.76 6.09 7.58
CA ASP A 37 0.51 6.52 8.19
C ASP A 37 -0.15 7.68 7.41
N GLU A 38 0.66 8.64 6.94
CA GLU A 38 0.19 9.70 6.03
C GLU A 38 -0.33 9.12 4.71
N ALA A 39 0.37 8.14 4.14
CA ALA A 39 -0.06 7.47 2.92
C ALA A 39 -1.36 6.67 3.10
N LEU A 40 -1.52 5.98 4.23
CA LEU A 40 -2.75 5.26 4.58
C LEU A 40 -3.93 6.22 4.78
N THR A 41 -3.71 7.36 5.42
CA THR A 41 -4.73 8.42 5.53
C THR A 41 -5.19 8.88 4.15
N LEU A 42 -4.25 9.12 3.22
CA LEU A 42 -4.58 9.50 1.85
C LEU A 42 -5.34 8.39 1.09
N VAL A 43 -5.02 7.12 1.34
CA VAL A 43 -5.77 5.99 0.79
C VAL A 43 -7.21 6.00 1.29
N ASN A 44 -7.42 6.20 2.58
CA ASN A 44 -8.77 6.26 3.19
C ASN A 44 -9.60 7.41 2.60
N ASP A 45 -9.01 8.59 2.43
CA ASP A 45 -9.67 9.74 1.80
C ASP A 45 -10.08 9.42 0.35
N ARG A 46 -9.17 8.84 -0.43
CA ARG A 46 -9.44 8.47 -1.83
C ARG A 46 -10.47 7.36 -1.97
N LEU A 47 -10.47 6.39 -1.06
CA LEU A 47 -11.47 5.33 -1.02
C LEU A 47 -12.86 5.90 -0.70
N THR A 48 -12.94 6.84 0.24
CA THR A 48 -14.17 7.58 0.56
C THR A 48 -14.69 8.35 -0.65
N GLU A 49 -13.81 9.09 -1.33
CA GLU A 49 -14.15 9.83 -2.55
C GLU A 49 -14.61 8.90 -3.68
N PHE A 50 -13.91 7.77 -3.87
CA PHE A 50 -14.26 6.78 -4.87
C PHE A 50 -15.63 6.15 -4.61
N ALA A 51 -15.92 5.74 -3.37
CA ALA A 51 -17.22 5.19 -2.99
C ALA A 51 -18.37 6.21 -3.16
N ALA A 52 -18.09 7.50 -2.96
CA ALA A 52 -19.07 8.57 -3.17
C ALA A 52 -19.23 8.98 -4.65
N SER A 53 -18.35 8.52 -5.55
CA SER A 53 -18.36 8.89 -6.96
C SER A 53 -19.64 8.41 -7.66
N PRO A 54 -20.26 9.24 -8.52
CA PRO A 54 -21.34 8.79 -9.41
C PRO A 54 -20.92 7.67 -10.37
N SER A 55 -19.61 7.53 -10.65
CA SER A 55 -19.08 6.50 -11.54
C SER A 55 -18.75 5.18 -10.83
N PHE A 56 -18.88 5.10 -9.50
CA PHE A 56 -18.42 3.97 -8.70
C PHE A 56 -18.81 2.59 -9.27
N GLU A 57 -20.10 2.39 -9.55
CA GLU A 57 -20.61 1.12 -10.08
C GLU A 57 -19.98 0.77 -11.43
N THR A 58 -19.92 1.75 -12.34
CA THR A 58 -19.34 1.57 -13.67
C THR A 58 -17.85 1.28 -13.60
N ASP A 59 -17.12 1.97 -12.72
CA ASP A 59 -15.68 1.75 -12.53
C ASP A 59 -15.40 0.36 -11.94
N MET A 60 -16.22 -0.08 -10.97
CA MET A 60 -16.15 -1.42 -10.40
C MET A 60 -16.40 -2.50 -11.45
N GLN A 61 -17.45 -2.36 -12.27
CA GLN A 61 -17.75 -3.30 -13.35
C GLN A 61 -16.67 -3.31 -14.45
N THR A 62 -16.04 -2.16 -14.70
CA THR A 62 -14.95 -2.05 -15.68
C THR A 62 -13.71 -2.80 -15.24
N VAL A 63 -13.34 -2.69 -13.95
CA VAL A 63 -12.12 -3.31 -13.42
C VAL A 63 -12.32 -4.79 -13.10
N PHE A 64 -13.45 -5.15 -12.50
CA PHE A 64 -13.71 -6.47 -11.95
C PHE A 64 -14.68 -7.31 -12.79
N GLY A 65 -15.21 -6.74 -13.87
CA GLY A 65 -16.19 -7.36 -14.77
C GLY A 65 -17.64 -7.13 -14.34
N GLU A 66 -18.57 -7.32 -15.28
CA GLU A 66 -20.01 -7.08 -15.04
C GLU A 66 -20.63 -7.96 -13.93
N SER A 67 -19.99 -9.08 -13.59
CA SER A 67 -20.44 -9.98 -12.53
C SER A 67 -19.95 -9.59 -11.13
N VAL A 68 -19.30 -8.43 -10.97
CA VAL A 68 -18.83 -7.95 -9.67
C VAL A 68 -20.02 -7.69 -8.73
N ASP A 69 -19.86 -8.06 -7.47
CA ASP A 69 -20.79 -7.68 -6.41
C ASP A 69 -20.45 -6.26 -5.94
N VAL A 70 -21.17 -5.28 -6.51
CA VAL A 70 -20.93 -3.84 -6.27
C VAL A 70 -21.27 -3.46 -4.83
N ASP A 71 -22.29 -4.08 -4.23
CA ASP A 71 -22.72 -3.80 -2.86
C ASP A 71 -21.70 -4.34 -1.84
N LEU A 72 -21.16 -5.55 -2.10
CA LEU A 72 -20.05 -6.08 -1.32
C LEU A 72 -18.79 -5.21 -1.48
N GLY A 73 -18.48 -4.78 -2.70
CA GLY A 73 -17.36 -3.89 -2.98
C GLY A 73 -17.46 -2.57 -2.20
N ARG A 74 -18.65 -1.95 -2.17
CA ARG A 74 -18.92 -0.75 -1.38
C ARG A 74 -18.73 -1.01 0.11
N THR A 75 -19.25 -2.12 0.63
CA THR A 75 -19.09 -2.49 2.05
C THR A 75 -17.62 -2.63 2.44
N ILE A 76 -16.80 -3.25 1.58
CA ILE A 76 -15.35 -3.39 1.81
C ILE A 76 -14.66 -2.02 1.79
N ILE A 77 -14.98 -1.19 0.81
CA ILE A 77 -14.37 0.14 0.66
C ILE A 77 -14.76 1.06 1.83
N ASP A 78 -16.01 1.02 2.27
CA ASP A 78 -16.47 1.78 3.44
C ASP A 78 -15.73 1.35 4.71
N ALA A 79 -15.51 0.04 4.92
CA ALA A 79 -14.72 -0.48 6.04
C ALA A 79 -13.27 0.01 5.97
N LEU A 80 -12.62 -0.14 4.81
CA LEU A 80 -11.24 0.32 4.59
C LEU A 80 -11.10 1.83 4.80
N SER A 81 -12.07 2.62 4.36
CA SER A 81 -12.09 4.08 4.53
C SER A 81 -12.17 4.52 5.99
N LEU A 82 -12.72 3.67 6.87
CA LEU A 82 -12.75 3.87 8.32
C LEU A 82 -11.49 3.34 9.02
N GLY A 83 -10.53 2.80 8.25
CA GLY A 83 -9.33 2.14 8.76
C GLY A 83 -9.56 0.71 9.27
N GLU A 84 -10.74 0.14 9.01
CA GLU A 84 -11.06 -1.23 9.37
C GLU A 84 -10.55 -2.21 8.31
N GLY A 85 -9.89 -3.28 8.73
CA GLY A 85 -9.38 -4.29 7.79
C GLY A 85 -8.23 -3.81 6.91
N LEU A 86 -7.50 -2.77 7.33
CA LEU A 86 -6.25 -2.37 6.68
C LEU A 86 -5.25 -3.53 6.71
N PRO A 87 -4.43 -3.67 5.66
CA PRO A 87 -3.42 -4.71 5.60
C PRO A 87 -2.26 -4.42 6.55
N GLU A 88 -1.67 -5.48 7.10
CA GLU A 88 -0.35 -5.36 7.76
C GLU A 88 0.70 -5.00 6.71
N ILE A 89 1.50 -3.98 6.97
CA ILE A 89 2.55 -3.50 6.08
C ILE A 89 3.90 -4.00 6.59
N THR A 90 4.64 -4.68 5.75
CA THR A 90 6.00 -5.12 6.04
C THR A 90 6.99 -4.41 5.13
N VAL A 91 7.89 -3.63 5.71
CA VAL A 91 8.99 -2.99 4.98
C VAL A 91 10.17 -3.94 4.91
N VAL A 92 10.66 -4.17 3.69
CA VAL A 92 11.72 -5.12 3.38
C VAL A 92 12.83 -4.41 2.58
N PRO A 93 14.11 -4.73 2.79
CA PRO A 93 15.20 -4.24 1.94
C PRO A 93 14.92 -4.51 0.46
N ALA A 94 15.05 -3.49 -0.39
CA ALA A 94 14.77 -3.59 -1.82
C ALA A 94 15.56 -4.71 -2.52
N GLU A 95 16.77 -5.00 -2.05
CA GLU A 95 17.60 -6.12 -2.51
C GLU A 95 16.95 -7.50 -2.34
N LYS A 96 16.03 -7.66 -1.38
CA LYS A 96 15.27 -8.90 -1.14
C LYS A 96 13.96 -8.94 -1.93
N MET A 97 13.54 -7.81 -2.49
CA MET A 97 12.32 -7.67 -3.27
C MET A 97 12.55 -7.95 -4.77
N ASN A 98 13.75 -8.35 -5.18
CA ASN A 98 14.10 -8.64 -6.58
C ASN A 98 13.73 -7.52 -7.57
N GLY A 99 13.81 -6.25 -7.12
CA GLY A 99 13.53 -5.07 -7.95
C GLY A 99 12.05 -4.68 -8.07
N ILE A 100 11.15 -5.29 -7.29
CA ILE A 100 9.76 -4.82 -7.18
C ILE A 100 9.62 -3.84 -6.01
N ASP A 101 8.81 -2.81 -6.17
CA ASP A 101 8.57 -1.78 -5.14
C ASP A 101 7.59 -2.26 -4.05
N GLY A 102 6.72 -3.21 -4.39
CA GLY A 102 5.67 -3.69 -3.50
C GLY A 102 5.11 -5.04 -3.91
N GLY A 103 4.45 -5.72 -2.96
CA GLY A 103 3.75 -6.98 -3.17
C GLY A 103 2.59 -7.15 -2.20
N PHE A 104 1.60 -7.95 -2.59
CA PHE A 104 0.48 -8.34 -1.75
C PHE A 104 0.49 -9.86 -1.61
N ASP A 105 0.45 -10.35 -0.37
CA ASP A 105 0.29 -11.77 -0.07
C ASP A 105 -1.18 -12.07 0.19
N SER A 106 -1.81 -12.73 -0.79
CA SER A 106 -3.22 -13.13 -0.69
C SER A 106 -3.52 -14.15 0.41
N LEU A 107 -2.51 -14.88 0.92
CA LEU A 107 -2.72 -15.87 1.97
C LEU A 107 -2.82 -15.22 3.35
N THR A 108 -2.00 -14.20 3.60
CA THR A 108 -1.95 -13.49 4.88
C THR A 108 -2.72 -12.18 4.87
N GLY A 109 -3.03 -11.64 3.69
CA GLY A 109 -3.56 -10.29 3.52
C GLY A 109 -2.51 -9.19 3.72
N GLY A 110 -1.23 -9.55 3.84
CA GLY A 110 -0.14 -8.61 4.10
C GLY A 110 0.35 -7.89 2.84
N VAL A 111 0.81 -6.66 3.03
CA VAL A 111 1.46 -5.84 2.01
C VAL A 111 2.95 -5.74 2.32
N TYR A 112 3.80 -6.00 1.35
CA TYR A 112 5.25 -5.83 1.44
C TYR A 112 5.67 -4.60 0.65
N LEU A 113 6.49 -3.73 1.23
CA LEU A 113 7.03 -2.54 0.57
C LEU A 113 8.56 -2.58 0.59
N ALA A 114 9.19 -2.23 -0.53
CA ALA A 114 10.63 -2.01 -0.55
C ALA A 114 10.96 -0.76 0.27
N ASP A 115 12.02 -0.82 1.08
CA ASP A 115 12.50 0.31 1.87
C ASP A 115 12.84 1.55 1.01
N THR A 116 13.32 1.34 -0.21
CA THR A 116 13.55 2.41 -1.20
C THR A 116 12.29 3.15 -1.65
N SER A 117 11.10 2.55 -1.48
CA SER A 117 9.82 3.19 -1.80
C SER A 117 9.36 4.13 -0.69
N ILE A 118 9.98 4.07 0.48
CA ILE A 118 9.67 4.92 1.64
C ILE A 118 10.59 6.14 1.61
N ALA A 119 10.31 7.07 0.71
CA ALA A 119 10.99 8.37 0.67
C ALA A 119 10.06 9.48 1.18
N PRO A 120 10.58 10.45 1.98
CA PRO A 120 9.79 11.59 2.49
C PRO A 120 9.21 12.49 1.39
N ASN A 121 9.55 12.25 0.11
CA ASN A 121 9.02 12.94 -1.06
C ASN A 121 8.41 11.99 -2.11
N SER A 122 8.18 10.70 -1.80
CA SER A 122 7.62 9.75 -2.78
C SER A 122 6.12 9.89 -2.99
N VAL A 123 5.46 10.74 -2.19
CA VAL A 123 4.07 11.18 -2.40
C VAL A 123 4.05 12.49 -3.20
N ILE A 124 4.82 12.60 -4.28
CA ILE A 124 4.73 13.76 -5.18
C ILE A 124 4.73 13.29 -6.64
N GLY A 125 3.52 13.17 -7.20
CA GLY A 125 3.26 13.45 -8.61
C GLY A 125 3.61 12.37 -9.63
N ARG A 126 3.11 11.13 -9.48
CA ARG A 126 2.67 10.46 -10.71
C ARG A 126 1.35 11.11 -11.10
N GLU A 127 1.38 11.94 -12.13
CA GLU A 127 0.18 12.36 -12.86
C GLU A 127 -0.71 11.12 -13.05
N PRO A 128 -2.06 11.23 -13.01
CA PRO A 128 -2.89 10.13 -13.45
C PRO A 128 -2.39 9.79 -14.85
N THR A 129 -1.72 8.64 -15.00
CA THR A 129 -1.44 8.10 -16.32
C THR A 129 -2.81 7.98 -16.93
N GLN A 130 -3.10 8.89 -17.85
CA GLN A 130 -4.26 8.87 -18.70
C GLN A 130 -4.46 7.40 -19.08
N SER A 131 -5.57 6.81 -18.61
CA SER A 131 -5.92 5.45 -18.97
C SER A 131 -5.67 5.30 -20.46
N PRO A 132 -4.92 4.28 -20.92
CA PRO A 132 -4.75 4.08 -22.34
C PRO A 132 -6.15 4.04 -22.93
N ASN A 133 -6.42 5.00 -23.82
CA ASN A 133 -7.69 5.11 -24.49
C ASN A 133 -7.85 3.77 -25.24
N LEU A 134 -8.78 2.92 -24.80
CA LEU A 134 -8.99 1.57 -25.34
C LEU A 134 -9.43 1.58 -26.82
N ALA A 135 -9.47 2.75 -27.46
CA ALA A 135 -9.69 2.93 -28.88
C ALA A 135 -8.49 2.55 -29.78
N ASP A 136 -7.29 2.35 -29.23
CA ASP A 136 -6.09 1.98 -30.02
C ASP A 136 -5.78 0.47 -30.00
N VAL A 137 -6.71 -0.37 -29.53
CA VAL A 137 -6.64 -1.84 -29.68
C VAL A 137 -7.84 -2.33 -30.49
N LEU A 138 -7.90 -1.92 -31.76
CA LEU A 138 -8.71 -2.55 -32.80
C LEU A 138 -7.88 -2.72 -34.08
#